data_AF-A0A016WU14-F1
#
_entry.id   AF-A0A016WU14-F1
#
_cell.length_a   1.000
_cell.length_b   1.000
_cell.length_c   1.000
_cell.angle_alpha   90.00
_cell.angle_beta   90.00
_cell.angle_gamma   90.00
#
_symmetry.space_group_name_H-M   'P 1'
#
loop_
_entity.id
_entity.type
_entity.pdbx_description
1 polymer ?
#
loop_
_entity_poly.entity_id
_entity_poly.type
_entity_poly.pdbx_seq_one_letter_code
_entity_poly.pdbx_strand_id
1 'polypeptide(L)'
;MPCSCSIIGQEVFQSGVFPGDTDFRVFRDYGRVPGLDLEFVQNYYWWHTEIDEARRTTSGSLQVASDNIYAILLYFLYSPYLDNPAEFGDQKNVFFDFLGLFVVVYSEGVANAVNAILVVAVVISTANHMRKHSDVQGGCHELRSCDCMYDSTNDASDIANLGCNALVLNPWFGSGD
;
A
#
# COMPACT_ATOMS: atom_id res chain seq x y z
N MET A 1 -18.89 -26.03 30.21
CA MET A 1 -17.46 -25.67 30.26
C MET A 1 -17.26 -24.44 29.39
N PRO A 2 -16.43 -23.46 29.79
CA PRO A 2 -16.12 -22.29 28.96
C PRO A 2 -15.54 -22.70 27.61
N CYS A 3 -15.85 -21.94 26.54
CA CYS A 3 -15.16 -22.08 25.25
C CYS A 3 -13.65 -21.91 25.50
N SER A 4 -12.85 -22.87 25.05
CA SER A 4 -11.42 -22.93 25.34
C SER A 4 -10.65 -23.23 24.06
N CYS A 5 -9.54 -22.53 23.82
CA CYS A 5 -8.63 -22.84 22.72
C CYS A 5 -7.77 -24.05 23.12
N SER A 6 -7.75 -25.10 22.30
CA SER A 6 -7.05 -26.36 22.59
C SER A 6 -5.86 -26.54 21.66
N ILE A 7 -4.69 -26.86 22.23
CA ILE A 7 -3.47 -27.21 21.48
C ILE A 7 -3.70 -28.42 20.57
N ILE A 8 -4.47 -29.41 21.02
CA ILE A 8 -4.83 -30.57 20.20
C ILE A 8 -5.69 -30.14 19.00
N GLY A 9 -6.60 -29.18 19.21
CA GLY A 9 -7.38 -28.61 18.10
C GLY A 9 -6.47 -27.92 17.08
N GLN A 10 -5.53 -27.11 17.56
CA GLN A 10 -4.55 -26.44 16.70
C GLN A 10 -3.69 -27.43 15.91
N GLU A 11 -3.18 -28.49 16.53
CA GLU A 11 -2.42 -29.54 15.82
C GLU A 11 -3.26 -30.25 14.76
N VAL A 12 -4.53 -30.53 15.05
CA VAL A 12 -5.46 -31.16 14.09
C VAL A 12 -5.74 -30.25 12.90
N PHE A 13 -5.99 -28.95 13.12
CA PHE A 13 -6.15 -27.97 12.03
C PHE A 13 -4.85 -27.79 11.22
N GLN A 14 -3.70 -27.72 11.88
CA GLN A 14 -2.41 -27.60 11.20
C GLN A 14 -2.01 -28.87 10.44
N SER A 15 -2.47 -30.05 10.87
CA SER A 15 -2.21 -31.31 10.20
C SER A 15 -2.94 -31.46 8.85
N GLY A 16 -3.94 -30.63 8.58
CA GLY A 16 -4.79 -30.75 7.38
C GLY A 16 -5.75 -31.94 7.39
N VAL A 17 -5.87 -32.65 8.52
CA VAL A 17 -6.85 -33.75 8.69
C VAL A 17 -8.27 -33.19 8.77
N PHE A 18 -8.41 -31.97 9.28
CA PHE A 18 -9.69 -31.29 9.37
C PHE A 18 -9.94 -30.45 8.10
N PRO A 19 -11.13 -30.55 7.46
CA PRO A 19 -11.41 -29.84 6.20
C PRO A 19 -11.71 -28.34 6.36
N GLY A 20 -11.62 -27.81 7.59
CA GLY A 20 -11.76 -26.39 7.88
C GLY A 20 -10.42 -25.67 7.74
N ASP A 21 -10.45 -24.50 7.13
CA ASP A 21 -9.29 -23.62 7.00
C ASP A 21 -9.62 -22.23 7.56
N THR A 22 -8.59 -21.56 8.05
CA THR A 22 -8.65 -20.17 8.51
C THR A 22 -7.92 -19.26 7.52
N ASP A 23 -8.13 -17.95 7.64
CA ASP A 23 -7.41 -16.95 6.84
C ASP A 23 -5.88 -17.01 7.06
N PHE A 24 -5.42 -17.61 8.16
CA PHE A 24 -4.00 -17.82 8.45
C PHE A 24 -3.31 -18.71 7.40
N ARG A 25 -4.06 -19.55 6.68
CA ARG A 25 -3.53 -20.41 5.60
C ARG A 25 -2.74 -19.62 4.56
N VAL A 26 -3.14 -18.39 4.21
CA VAL A 26 -2.43 -17.59 3.19
C VAL A 26 -1.01 -17.25 3.66
N PHE A 27 -0.87 -16.87 4.93
CA PHE A 27 0.41 -16.53 5.54
C PHE A 27 1.30 -17.75 5.74
N ARG A 28 0.71 -18.89 6.13
CA ARG A 28 1.42 -20.16 6.30
C ARG A 28 1.91 -20.74 4.97
N ASP A 29 1.00 -20.90 4.01
CA ASP A 29 1.25 -21.70 2.80
C ASP A 29 2.00 -20.91 1.72
N TYR A 30 1.69 -19.61 1.57
CA TYR A 30 2.28 -18.75 0.54
C TYR A 30 3.29 -17.76 1.11
N GLY A 31 3.02 -17.21 2.31
CA GLY A 31 3.92 -16.28 2.98
C GLY A 31 5.09 -16.95 3.74
N ARG A 32 4.97 -18.25 4.06
CA ARG A 32 5.88 -18.98 4.97
C ARG A 32 6.12 -18.25 6.29
N VAL A 33 5.10 -17.52 6.77
CA VAL A 33 5.18 -16.71 7.97
C VAL A 33 4.76 -17.56 9.17
N PRO A 34 5.61 -17.73 10.19
CA PRO A 34 5.19 -18.37 11.43
C PRO A 34 4.19 -17.49 12.18
N GLY A 35 3.17 -18.10 12.77
CA GLY A 35 2.10 -17.36 13.44
C GLY A 35 1.25 -18.24 14.33
N LEU A 36 0.44 -17.59 15.17
CA LEU A 36 -0.50 -18.22 16.08
C LEU A 36 -1.92 -18.01 15.54
N ASP A 37 -2.64 -19.10 15.33
CA ASP A 37 -4.01 -19.10 14.84
C ASP A 37 -4.95 -19.57 15.97
N LEU A 38 -5.90 -18.71 16.36
CA LEU A 38 -6.76 -18.91 17.52
C LEU A 38 -8.22 -18.91 17.09
N GLU A 39 -8.90 -20.03 17.29
CA GLU A 39 -10.34 -20.17 17.04
C GLU A 39 -11.06 -20.64 18.31
N PHE A 40 -12.18 -20.00 18.62
CA PHE A 40 -13.02 -20.38 19.76
C PHE A 40 -14.15 -21.30 19.32
N VAL A 41 -13.99 -22.59 19.59
CA VAL A 41 -15.01 -23.59 19.25
C VAL A 41 -15.54 -24.24 20.53
N GLN A 42 -16.85 -24.10 20.77
CA GLN A 42 -17.55 -24.83 21.83
C GLN A 42 -18.27 -26.07 21.29
N ASN A 43 -18.93 -25.93 20.15
CA ASN A 43 -19.61 -27.02 19.46
C ASN A 43 -19.67 -26.72 17.97
N TYR A 44 -19.08 -27.59 17.17
CA TYR A 44 -19.05 -27.45 15.72
C TYR A 44 -20.42 -27.65 15.06
N TYR A 45 -21.41 -28.24 15.74
CA TYR A 45 -22.77 -28.42 15.22
C TYR A 45 -23.51 -27.10 14.95
N TRP A 46 -23.15 -26.03 15.66
CA TRP A 46 -23.77 -24.71 15.46
C TRP A 46 -23.07 -23.89 14.38
N TRP A 47 -21.86 -24.27 14.03
CA TRP A 47 -21.03 -23.54 13.09
C TRP A 47 -21.68 -23.50 11.69
N HIS A 48 -21.68 -22.32 11.05
CA HIS A 48 -22.36 -22.07 9.77
C HIS A 48 -23.87 -22.38 9.74
N THR A 49 -24.56 -22.27 10.87
CA THR A 49 -26.01 -22.44 10.94
C THR A 49 -26.70 -21.22 11.56
N GLU A 50 -28.01 -21.09 11.35
CA GLU A 50 -28.84 -20.04 11.95
C GLU A 50 -28.87 -20.09 13.49
N ILE A 51 -28.44 -21.19 14.09
CA ILE A 51 -28.36 -21.37 15.53
C ILE A 51 -27.01 -20.94 16.11
N ASP A 52 -26.11 -20.36 15.31
CA ASP A 52 -24.94 -19.64 15.82
C ASP A 52 -25.36 -18.29 16.42
N GLU A 53 -25.71 -18.30 17.72
CA GLU A 53 -26.24 -17.15 18.42
C GLU A 53 -25.38 -16.83 19.65
N ALA A 54 -25.19 -15.54 19.95
CA ALA A 54 -24.39 -15.07 21.08
C ALA A 54 -24.82 -15.64 22.45
N ARG A 55 -26.11 -15.99 22.63
CA ARG A 55 -26.61 -16.61 23.86
C ARG A 55 -26.03 -17.99 24.14
N ARG A 56 -25.47 -18.66 23.12
CA ARG A 56 -24.87 -19.99 23.23
C ARG A 56 -23.40 -19.92 23.62
N THR A 57 -22.79 -18.73 23.55
CA THR A 57 -21.44 -18.49 24.04
C THR A 57 -21.42 -18.55 25.57
N THR A 58 -20.52 -19.34 26.13
CA THR A 58 -20.41 -19.46 27.59
C THR A 58 -19.98 -18.12 28.20
N SER A 59 -20.75 -17.59 29.15
CA SER A 59 -20.41 -16.36 29.87
C SER A 59 -19.01 -16.43 30.49
N GLY A 60 -18.22 -15.36 30.32
CA GLY A 60 -16.84 -15.29 30.81
C GLY A 60 -15.79 -15.94 29.91
N SER A 61 -16.18 -16.70 28.87
CA SER A 61 -15.22 -17.26 27.89
C SER A 61 -14.38 -16.18 27.22
N LEU A 62 -15.00 -15.06 26.83
CA LEU A 62 -14.32 -13.92 26.23
C LEU A 62 -13.30 -13.26 27.19
N GLN A 63 -13.61 -13.23 28.48
CA GLN A 63 -12.71 -12.65 29.48
C GLN A 63 -11.47 -13.53 29.64
N VAL A 64 -11.66 -14.85 29.83
CA VAL A 64 -10.54 -15.81 29.94
C VAL A 64 -9.72 -15.85 28.65
N ALA A 65 -10.36 -15.78 27.49
CA ALA A 65 -9.70 -15.65 26.20
C ALA A 65 -8.78 -14.42 26.16
N SER A 66 -9.31 -13.27 26.58
CA SER A 66 -8.58 -12.01 26.58
C SER A 66 -7.42 -12.04 27.58
N ASP A 67 -7.61 -12.62 28.77
CA ASP A 67 -6.57 -12.76 29.78
C ASP A 67 -5.42 -13.67 29.28
N ASN A 68 -5.75 -14.75 28.56
CA ASN A 68 -4.75 -15.62 27.93
C ASN A 68 -3.98 -14.90 26.82
N ILE A 69 -4.68 -14.19 25.93
CA ILE A 69 -4.05 -13.40 24.86
C ILE A 69 -3.15 -12.31 25.47
N TYR A 70 -3.61 -11.64 26.53
CA TYR A 70 -2.84 -10.62 27.22
C TYR A 70 -1.55 -11.18 27.81
N ALA A 71 -1.60 -12.35 28.45
CA ALA A 71 -0.40 -13.02 28.95
C ALA A 71 0.60 -13.37 27.83
N ILE A 72 0.11 -13.85 26.68
CA ILE A 72 0.93 -14.13 25.50
C ILE A 72 1.58 -12.84 24.96
N LEU A 73 0.81 -11.75 24.86
CA LEU A 73 1.32 -10.47 24.40
C LEU A 73 2.41 -9.92 25.32
N LEU A 74 2.20 -9.97 26.65
CA LEU A 74 3.23 -9.57 27.61
C LEU A 74 4.48 -10.45 27.47
N TYR A 75 4.31 -11.76 27.30
CA TYR A 75 5.44 -12.67 27.09
C TYR A 75 6.25 -12.29 25.85
N PHE A 76 5.58 -11.96 24.73
CA PHE A 76 6.27 -11.48 23.54
C PHE A 76 6.97 -10.15 23.78
N LEU A 77 6.29 -9.16 24.36
CA LEU A 77 6.84 -7.82 24.59
C LEU A 77 8.09 -7.84 25.49
N TYR A 78 8.15 -8.74 26.47
CA TYR A 78 9.32 -8.92 27.33
C TYR A 78 10.34 -9.94 26.78
N SER A 79 10.09 -10.47 25.58
CA SER A 79 10.97 -11.46 24.97
C SER A 79 12.20 -10.79 24.34
N PRO A 80 13.41 -11.36 24.52
CA PRO A 80 14.62 -10.85 23.86
C PRO A 80 14.52 -10.92 22.32
N TYR A 81 13.62 -11.76 21.78
CA TYR A 81 13.35 -11.84 20.34
C TYR A 81 12.73 -10.55 19.77
N LEU A 82 11.98 -9.78 20.57
CA LEU A 82 11.44 -8.48 20.16
C LEU A 82 12.37 -7.30 20.48
N ASP A 83 13.28 -7.47 21.45
CA ASP A 83 14.24 -6.42 21.84
C ASP A 83 15.37 -6.29 20.80
N ASN A 84 15.84 -7.41 20.24
CA ASN A 84 16.82 -7.45 19.15
C ASN A 84 16.31 -8.24 17.92
N PRO A 85 15.30 -7.72 17.20
CA PRO A 85 14.72 -8.43 16.06
C PRO A 85 15.71 -8.57 14.89
N ALA A 86 16.78 -7.78 14.86
CA ALA A 86 17.83 -7.86 13.84
C ALA A 86 18.79 -9.05 14.05
N GLU A 87 18.91 -9.57 15.27
CA GLU A 87 19.78 -10.71 15.59
C GLU A 87 19.09 -12.05 15.30
N PHE A 88 17.77 -12.09 15.46
CA PHE A 88 16.95 -13.31 15.33
C PHE A 88 16.01 -13.32 14.11
N GLY A 89 15.90 -12.19 13.40
CA GLY A 89 15.01 -12.05 12.25
C GLY A 89 15.68 -12.54 10.98
N ASP A 90 15.40 -13.78 10.59
CA ASP A 90 16.03 -14.36 9.40
C ASP A 90 15.68 -13.59 8.11
N GLN A 91 14.51 -12.95 7.98
CA GLN A 91 14.18 -12.07 6.83
C GLN A 91 13.12 -11.03 7.20
N LYS A 92 13.46 -9.74 7.14
CA LYS A 92 12.46 -8.66 7.15
C LYS A 92 11.79 -8.61 5.77
N ASN A 93 10.52 -8.99 5.72
CA ASN A 93 9.72 -8.96 4.49
C ASN A 93 8.65 -7.87 4.59
N VAL A 94 8.43 -7.18 3.48
CA VAL A 94 7.36 -6.20 3.31
C VAL A 94 6.20 -6.88 2.59
N PHE A 95 5.00 -6.72 3.13
CA PHE A 95 3.76 -7.24 2.57
C PHE A 95 2.98 -6.08 1.98
N PHE A 96 2.61 -6.18 0.71
CA PHE A 96 1.84 -5.16 0.01
C PHE A 96 0.60 -5.80 -0.63
N ASP A 97 -0.57 -5.27 -0.31
CA ASP A 97 -1.84 -5.71 -0.89
C ASP A 97 -2.19 -4.85 -2.11
N PHE A 98 -2.33 -5.48 -3.28
CA PHE A 98 -2.70 -4.78 -4.50
C PHE A 98 -4.22 -4.80 -4.69
N LEU A 99 -4.89 -3.78 -4.14
CA LEU A 99 -6.34 -3.54 -4.29
C LEU A 99 -7.23 -4.72 -3.86
N GLY A 100 -6.77 -5.57 -2.96
CA GLY A 100 -7.45 -6.77 -2.47
C GLY A 100 -7.44 -7.96 -3.44
N LEU A 101 -6.68 -7.88 -4.55
CA LEU A 101 -6.64 -8.95 -5.56
C LEU A 101 -5.55 -9.98 -5.26
N PHE A 102 -4.37 -9.54 -4.85
CA PHE A 102 -3.26 -10.40 -4.46
C PHE A 102 -2.27 -9.67 -3.56
N VAL A 103 -1.58 -10.44 -2.73
CA VAL A 103 -0.53 -9.96 -1.82
C VAL A 103 0.84 -10.19 -2.47
N VAL A 104 1.65 -9.13 -2.52
CA VAL A 104 3.04 -9.18 -2.97
C VAL A 104 3.95 -9.17 -1.74
N VAL A 105 4.86 -10.13 -1.67
CA VAL A 105 5.84 -10.26 -0.58
C VAL A 105 7.24 -10.10 -1.16
N TYR A 106 8.01 -9.15 -0.63
CA TYR A 106 9.39 -8.90 -1.05
C TYR A 106 10.26 -8.52 0.15
N SER A 107 11.57 -8.77 0.05
CA SER A 107 12.49 -8.51 1.15
C SER A 107 12.77 -7.03 1.35
N GLU A 108 13.18 -6.65 2.56
CA GLU A 108 13.59 -5.28 2.92
C GLU A 108 14.66 -4.74 1.97
N GLY A 109 15.60 -5.59 1.52
CA GLY A 109 16.62 -5.20 0.56
C GLY A 109 16.03 -4.74 -0.78
N VAL A 110 15.03 -5.47 -1.30
CA VAL A 110 14.30 -5.10 -2.52
C VAL A 110 13.49 -3.83 -2.29
N ALA A 111 12.83 -3.71 -1.13
CA ALA A 111 12.07 -2.51 -0.75
C ALA A 111 12.94 -1.26 -0.76
N ASN A 112 14.11 -1.33 -0.13
CA ASN A 112 15.06 -0.23 -0.05
C ASN A 112 15.59 0.16 -1.43
N ALA A 113 15.89 -0.83 -2.28
CA ALA A 113 16.35 -0.57 -3.65
C ALA A 113 15.26 0.16 -4.48
N VAL A 114 14.02 -0.31 -4.45
CA VAL A 114 12.90 0.31 -5.17
C VAL A 114 12.65 1.73 -4.68
N ASN A 115 12.64 1.95 -3.36
CA ASN A 115 12.46 3.27 -2.78
C ASN A 115 13.60 4.22 -3.17
N ALA A 116 14.85 3.76 -3.13
CA ALA A 116 16.00 4.57 -3.54
C ALA A 116 15.92 4.97 -5.02
N ILE A 117 15.56 4.04 -5.90
CA ILE A 117 15.39 4.30 -7.34
C ILE A 117 14.28 5.32 -7.58
N LEU A 118 13.13 5.18 -6.90
CA LEU A 118 12.01 6.12 -7.00
C LEU A 118 12.42 7.53 -6.57
N VAL A 119 13.11 7.67 -5.45
CA VAL A 119 13.61 8.98 -4.97
C VAL A 119 14.55 9.60 -5.99
N VAL A 120 15.52 8.84 -6.50
CA VAL A 120 16.47 9.33 -7.51
C VAL A 120 15.76 9.75 -8.80
N ALA A 121 14.80 8.94 -9.28
CA ALA A 121 14.04 9.24 -10.49
C ALA A 121 13.22 10.53 -10.34
N VAL A 122 12.58 10.74 -9.18
CA VAL A 122 11.83 11.97 -8.88
C VAL A 122 12.76 13.18 -8.83
N VAL A 123 13.93 13.05 -8.20
CA VAL A 123 14.93 14.14 -8.15
C VAL A 123 15.43 14.49 -9.55
N ILE A 124 15.72 13.49 -10.40
CA ILE A 124 16.16 13.73 -11.78
C ILE A 124 15.04 14.39 -12.60
N SER A 125 13.81 13.89 -12.48
CA SER A 125 12.65 14.42 -13.21
C SER A 125 12.39 15.89 -12.86
N THR A 126 12.41 16.22 -11.57
CA THR A 126 12.24 17.60 -11.10
C THR A 126 13.41 18.49 -11.51
N ALA A 127 14.66 18.02 -11.42
CA ALA A 127 15.83 18.77 -11.89
C ALA A 127 15.79 19.05 -13.40
N ASN A 128 15.38 18.07 -14.21
CA ASN A 128 15.21 18.25 -15.65
C ASN A 128 14.08 19.22 -15.98
N HIS A 129 12.96 19.16 -15.25
CA HIS A 129 11.86 20.10 -15.38
C HIS A 129 12.30 21.53 -15.07
N MET A 130 13.05 21.73 -13.97
CA MET A 130 13.61 23.03 -13.59
C MET A 130 14.60 23.55 -14.64
N ARG A 131 15.49 22.70 -15.17
CA ARG A 131 16.44 23.08 -16.23
C ARG A 131 15.75 23.53 -17.50
N LYS A 132 14.71 22.80 -17.95
CA LYS A 132 13.94 23.17 -19.14
C LYS A 132 13.25 24.53 -18.96
N HIS A 133 12.71 24.82 -17.77
CA HIS A 133 12.14 26.14 -17.48
C HIS A 133 13.19 27.26 -17.41
N SER A 134 14.38 27.01 -16.85
CA SER A 134 15.47 27.99 -16.84
C SER A 134 16.00 28.29 -18.25
N ASP A 135 16.10 27.28 -19.12
CA ASP A 135 16.59 27.42 -20.50
C ASP A 135 15.61 28.20 -21.39
N VAL A 136 14.30 27.91 -21.27
CA VAL A 136 13.23 28.69 -21.94
C VAL A 136 13.27 30.16 -21.52
N GLN A 137 13.52 30.44 -20.23
CA GLN A 137 13.56 31.81 -19.73
C GLN A 137 14.87 32.53 -20.11
N GLY A 138 15.99 31.80 -20.23
CA GLY A 138 17.26 32.30 -20.74
C GLY A 138 17.21 32.63 -22.24
N GLY A 139 16.63 31.74 -23.05
CA GLY A 139 16.42 31.97 -24.49
C GLY A 139 15.48 33.15 -24.79
N CYS A 140 14.49 33.38 -23.94
CA CYS A 140 13.59 34.53 -24.07
C CYS A 140 14.25 35.88 -23.71
N HIS A 141 15.36 35.86 -22.97
CA HIS A 141 16.13 37.08 -22.70
C HIS A 141 17.05 37.46 -23.87
N GLU A 142 17.40 36.52 -24.75
CA GLU A 142 18.30 36.74 -25.90
C GLU A 142 17.52 37.07 -27.20
N LEU A 143 16.29 36.57 -27.35
CA LEU A 143 15.36 36.95 -28.42
C LEU A 143 14.42 38.08 -27.95
N ARG A 144 14.00 38.98 -28.86
CA ARG A 144 13.09 40.07 -28.49
C ARG A 144 11.77 39.48 -27.96
N SER A 145 11.25 40.06 -26.88
CA SER A 145 10.06 39.70 -26.07
C SER A 145 8.83 39.13 -26.79
N CYS A 146 8.66 39.34 -28.11
CA CYS A 146 7.52 38.82 -28.87
C CYS A 146 7.73 37.40 -29.45
N ASP A 147 8.98 36.93 -29.60
CA ASP A 147 9.25 35.64 -30.23
C ASP A 147 9.08 34.45 -29.27
N CYS A 148 9.25 34.66 -27.96
CA CYS A 148 9.19 33.58 -26.97
C CYS A 148 7.77 33.03 -26.73
N MET A 149 6.73 33.82 -27.03
CA MET A 149 5.35 33.38 -26.85
C MET A 149 4.98 32.30 -27.89
N TYR A 150 5.66 32.29 -29.04
CA TYR A 150 5.37 31.43 -30.18
C TYR A 150 6.02 30.04 -30.08
N ASP A 151 7.02 29.85 -29.21
CA ASP A 151 7.78 28.59 -29.13
C ASP A 151 7.29 27.63 -28.02
N SER A 152 6.40 28.07 -27.12
CA SER A 152 5.88 27.22 -26.05
C SER A 152 4.84 26.18 -26.51
N THR A 153 4.37 26.24 -27.77
CA THR A 153 3.27 25.39 -28.28
C THR A 153 3.65 24.43 -29.41
N ASN A 154 4.92 24.28 -29.76
CA ASN A 154 5.32 23.44 -30.90
C ASN A 154 5.47 21.95 -30.53
N ASP A 155 4.33 21.30 -30.22
CA ASP A 155 4.10 19.96 -30.76
C ASP A 155 3.96 20.14 -32.28
N ALA A 156 4.98 19.72 -33.03
CA ALA A 156 5.14 19.96 -34.47
C ALA A 156 4.16 19.18 -35.37
N SER A 157 2.89 19.03 -34.94
CA SER A 157 1.82 18.36 -35.70
C SER A 157 0.62 19.25 -36.02
N ASP A 158 0.53 20.48 -35.49
CA ASP A 158 -0.60 21.39 -35.74
C ASP A 158 -0.33 22.49 -36.80
N ILE A 159 0.86 22.51 -37.43
CA ILE A 159 1.20 23.48 -38.50
C ILE A 159 0.63 23.02 -39.85
N ALA A 160 -0.68 22.78 -39.91
CA ALA A 160 -1.37 22.54 -41.18
C ALA A 160 -2.72 23.28 -41.32
N ASN A 161 -3.23 23.99 -40.31
CA ASN A 161 -4.60 24.52 -40.37
C ASN A 161 -4.86 25.97 -39.97
N LEU A 162 -3.84 26.80 -39.76
CA LEU A 162 -4.05 28.24 -39.56
C LEU A 162 -3.26 29.03 -40.60
N GLY A 163 -3.80 29.00 -41.81
CA GLY A 163 -3.45 29.92 -42.87
C GLY A 163 -3.66 31.37 -42.40
N CYS A 164 -2.70 32.20 -42.78
CA CYS A 164 -2.78 33.65 -42.95
C CYS A 164 -4.21 34.22 -42.96
N ASN A 165 -4.75 34.58 -41.79
CA ASN A 165 -5.93 35.44 -41.66
C ASN A 165 -5.89 36.19 -40.32
N ALA A 166 -4.89 37.07 -40.20
CA ALA A 166 -4.90 38.15 -39.21
C ALA A 166 -4.40 39.44 -39.88
N LEU A 167 -5.01 39.77 -41.02
CA LEU A 167 -5.03 41.13 -41.53
C LEU A 167 -6.47 41.64 -41.42
N VAL A 168 -6.58 42.87 -40.93
CA VAL A 168 -7.79 43.69 -40.84
C VAL A 168 -8.69 43.35 -39.64
N LEU A 169 -8.62 44.17 -38.58
CA LEU A 169 -9.69 45.08 -38.14
C LEU A 169 -9.33 45.71 -36.79
N ASN A 170 -9.01 47.00 -36.79
CA ASN A 170 -9.23 47.88 -35.63
C ASN A 170 -9.42 49.32 -36.14
N PRO A 171 -10.61 49.91 -36.00
CA PRO A 171 -10.75 51.35 -36.07
C PRO A 171 -11.55 51.85 -34.87
N TRP A 172 -10.91 52.11 -33.73
CA TRP A 172 -11.53 52.90 -32.67
C TRP A 172 -10.46 53.61 -31.83
N PHE A 173 -10.07 54.81 -32.26
CA PHE A 173 -9.71 55.93 -31.38
C PHE A 173 -9.66 57.23 -32.20
N GLY A 174 -10.54 58.19 -31.88
CA GLY A 174 -10.38 59.59 -32.27
C GLY A 174 -11.66 60.34 -32.65
N SER A 175 -12.31 60.98 -31.68
CA SER A 175 -12.87 62.34 -31.86
C SER A 175 -13.13 62.95 -30.50
N GLY A 176 -12.45 64.06 -30.21
CA GLY A 176 -12.78 64.96 -29.12
C GLY A 176 -13.88 65.94 -29.53
N ASP A 177 -14.59 66.40 -28.52
CA ASP A 177 -15.26 67.71 -28.42
C ASP A 177 -14.70 68.39 -27.15
#